data_AF-A0A939VWD8-F1
#
_entry.id   AF-A0A939VWD8-F1
#
_cell.length_a   1.000
_cell.length_b   1.000
_cell.length_c   1.000
_cell.angle_alpha   90.00
_cell.angle_beta   90.00
_cell.angle_gamma   90.00
#
_symmetry.space_group_name_H-M   'P 1'
#
loop_
_entity.id
_entity.type
_entity.pdbx_description
1 polymer ?
#
loop_
_entity_poly.entity_id
_entity_poly.type
_entity_poly.pdbx_seq_one_letter_code
_entity_poly.pdbx_strand_id
1 'polypeptide(L)'
;LWKIKDGSNYTDYMYKSHGHKYAIKNPAGGIYTEDYGKGNVYAVMCPHARGWQEVLEKLVRRISSYGFNGVYHDQVGTGGPRMCYDRSHGHLLNDSSVWLEKGYWPLFDNFFAYLHKNHPGFCHTTEENAEPYLKQMDGYLVWRWTDNGQIPLYQSIYSGRAQFVGRLYNHNHPGDRQSFFSKLGQQLVNAEQLGWFMPSEVREADNRRLFTKKAMHVRFALLDWFNCGRMLAPIDFGSTMKFEQPRWGGNAPQHVRMPVIANSAWLGQDGSRMWLFVNTQQKESVAVPSIRSAKGFWICREGASAPVFSKSALPVKLKPLGFEVWIEGSKAKAEAVQKTLRKIASFDAGKPIRLVTKFAAKKITGTPDKFYTAADASGNLYCNAAANNSHFGWIQDGALISFGTVDFGKAGARTAVVKVAVDPGYAGGTIQLLTTKAGRPETVSAVFPLKSTGGWTQYREIRMPLKSVLTGPHQVLFKINGNAACNFAGWKYQSKDH
;
A
#
# COMPACT_ATOMS: atom_id res chain seq x y z
N LEU A 1 21.28 -9.84 -2.25
CA LEU A 1 21.29 -10.60 -3.53
C LEU A 1 22.04 -9.81 -4.60
N TRP A 2 22.55 -10.45 -5.66
CA TRP A 2 23.16 -9.78 -6.82
C TRP A 2 22.50 -10.26 -8.12
N LYS A 3 21.99 -9.35 -8.96
CA LYS A 3 21.32 -9.73 -10.22
C LYS A 3 22.32 -10.33 -11.21
N ILE A 4 22.08 -11.53 -11.73
CA ILE A 4 23.03 -12.19 -12.65
C ILE A 4 23.21 -11.39 -13.95
N LYS A 5 22.16 -10.68 -14.35
CA LYS A 5 22.12 -9.75 -15.50
C LYS A 5 21.89 -8.32 -14.98
N ASP A 6 22.90 -7.77 -14.32
CA ASP A 6 22.87 -6.49 -13.60
C ASP A 6 23.09 -5.25 -14.49
N GLY A 7 23.42 -5.44 -15.77
CA GLY A 7 23.56 -4.37 -16.75
C GLY A 7 22.24 -3.94 -17.41
N SER A 8 22.32 -2.86 -18.18
CA SER A 8 21.22 -2.40 -19.05
C SER A 8 20.77 -3.51 -20.01
N ASN A 9 19.48 -3.56 -20.32
CA ASN A 9 18.90 -4.55 -21.25
C ASN A 9 19.16 -6.02 -20.87
N TYR A 10 19.23 -6.33 -19.57
CA TYR A 10 19.47 -7.70 -19.09
C TYR A 10 20.81 -8.28 -19.57
N THR A 11 21.85 -7.44 -19.60
CA THR A 11 23.23 -7.85 -19.85
C THR A 11 23.98 -8.09 -18.53
N ASP A 12 25.12 -8.77 -18.59
CA ASP A 12 26.07 -8.82 -17.47
C ASP A 12 26.93 -7.55 -17.48
N TYR A 13 27.08 -6.91 -16.33
CA TYR A 13 27.95 -5.75 -16.14
C TYR A 13 29.03 -6.05 -15.08
N MET A 14 28.61 -6.34 -13.85
CA MET A 14 29.54 -6.54 -12.73
C MET A 14 29.37 -7.90 -12.05
N TYR A 15 28.32 -8.65 -12.37
CA TYR A 15 28.10 -9.93 -11.72
C TYR A 15 29.22 -10.92 -12.03
N LYS A 16 29.52 -11.25 -13.29
CA LYS A 16 30.58 -12.25 -13.59
C LYS A 16 31.96 -11.82 -13.11
N SER A 17 32.30 -10.54 -13.28
CA SER A 17 33.63 -10.01 -12.96
C SER A 17 33.86 -9.77 -11.47
N HIS A 18 32.81 -9.46 -10.71
CA HIS A 18 32.91 -9.08 -9.29
C HIS A 18 31.97 -9.88 -8.38
N GLY A 19 30.68 -9.94 -8.69
CA GLY A 19 29.67 -10.56 -7.83
C GLY A 19 29.84 -12.07 -7.67
N HIS A 20 30.12 -12.81 -8.74
CA HIS A 20 30.09 -14.27 -8.80
C HIS A 20 30.98 -14.95 -7.75
N LYS A 21 32.14 -14.37 -7.43
CA LYS A 21 33.07 -14.90 -6.42
C LYS A 21 32.56 -14.79 -4.98
N TYR A 22 31.55 -13.97 -4.72
CA TYR A 22 30.95 -13.83 -3.38
C TYR A 22 29.59 -14.51 -3.26
N ALA A 23 29.11 -15.20 -4.31
CA ALA A 23 27.86 -15.94 -4.29
C ALA A 23 28.01 -17.23 -3.48
N ILE A 24 27.05 -17.53 -2.60
CA ILE A 24 26.99 -18.80 -1.86
C ILE A 24 27.09 -19.96 -2.84
N LYS A 25 27.97 -20.92 -2.54
CA LYS A 25 28.13 -22.16 -3.31
C LYS A 25 27.53 -23.36 -2.57
N ASN A 26 26.82 -24.21 -3.30
CA ASN A 26 26.34 -25.50 -2.83
C ASN A 26 27.50 -26.54 -2.80
N PRO A 27 27.29 -27.76 -2.26
CA PRO A 27 28.35 -28.77 -2.17
C PRO A 27 29.00 -29.16 -3.50
N ALA A 28 28.29 -29.00 -4.62
CA ALA A 28 28.78 -29.29 -5.97
C ALA A 28 29.48 -28.08 -6.63
N GLY A 29 29.64 -26.95 -5.92
CA GLY A 29 30.23 -25.72 -6.43
C GLY A 29 29.27 -24.84 -7.26
N GLY A 30 28.01 -25.23 -7.39
CA GLY A 30 26.97 -24.43 -8.06
C GLY A 30 26.51 -23.26 -7.18
N ILE A 31 26.02 -22.18 -7.80
CA ILE A 31 25.46 -21.03 -7.07
C ILE A 31 24.01 -21.28 -6.67
N TYR A 32 23.60 -20.74 -5.52
CA TYR A 32 22.18 -20.59 -5.22
C TYR A 32 21.61 -19.34 -5.91
N THR A 33 20.44 -19.49 -6.51
CA THR A 33 19.75 -18.40 -7.21
C THR A 33 18.29 -18.29 -6.81
N GLU A 34 17.76 -17.09 -6.95
CA GLU A 34 16.34 -16.78 -6.81
C GLU A 34 15.83 -16.15 -8.11
N ASP A 35 14.69 -16.65 -8.60
CA ASP A 35 14.08 -16.17 -9.84
C ASP A 35 12.75 -15.46 -9.53
N TYR A 36 12.71 -14.16 -9.82
CA TYR A 36 11.54 -13.31 -9.66
C TYR A 36 10.76 -13.11 -10.97
N GLY A 37 11.04 -13.95 -11.97
CA GLY A 37 10.40 -13.92 -13.28
C GLY A 37 10.93 -12.83 -14.21
N LYS A 38 10.57 -12.92 -15.50
CA LYS A 38 10.98 -11.98 -16.56
C LYS A 38 12.50 -11.76 -16.64
N GLY A 39 13.28 -12.81 -16.39
CA GLY A 39 14.75 -12.75 -16.41
C GLY A 39 15.39 -12.05 -15.21
N ASN A 40 14.63 -11.83 -14.12
CA ASN A 40 15.15 -11.28 -12.87
C ASN A 40 15.66 -12.41 -11.97
N VAL A 41 16.78 -12.99 -12.39
CA VAL A 41 17.50 -14.03 -11.62
C VAL A 41 18.62 -13.38 -10.82
N TYR A 42 18.68 -13.69 -9.53
CA TYR A 42 19.68 -13.16 -8.61
C TYR A 42 20.47 -14.28 -7.96
N ALA A 43 21.77 -14.08 -7.80
CA ALA A 43 22.61 -14.92 -6.97
C ALA A 43 22.44 -14.56 -5.49
N VAL A 44 22.38 -15.60 -4.65
CA VAL A 44 22.41 -15.45 -3.19
C VAL A 44 23.85 -15.19 -2.77
N MET A 45 24.08 -14.07 -2.10
CA MET A 45 25.42 -13.60 -1.72
C MET A 45 25.78 -14.06 -0.32
N CYS A 46 27.03 -14.41 -0.09
CA CYS A 46 27.54 -14.81 1.22
C CYS A 46 27.73 -13.57 2.12
N PRO A 47 26.96 -13.41 3.21
CA PRO A 47 27.10 -12.24 4.08
C PRO A 47 28.43 -12.20 4.85
N HIS A 48 29.15 -13.33 4.96
CA HIS A 48 30.51 -13.37 5.50
C HIS A 48 31.58 -12.90 4.50
N ALA A 49 31.35 -13.05 3.19
CA ALA A 49 32.38 -12.76 2.19
C ALA A 49 32.73 -11.26 2.23
N ARG A 50 33.99 -10.94 2.57
CA ARG A 50 34.43 -9.57 2.84
C ARG A 50 34.13 -8.60 1.70
N GLY A 51 34.37 -9.02 0.47
CA GLY A 51 34.10 -8.18 -0.69
C GLY A 51 32.61 -7.90 -0.93
N TRP A 52 31.70 -8.78 -0.49
CA TRP A 52 30.27 -8.50 -0.49
C TRP A 52 29.89 -7.50 0.61
N GLN A 53 30.48 -7.63 1.79
CA GLN A 53 30.27 -6.68 2.87
C GLN A 53 30.67 -5.26 2.47
N GLU A 54 31.82 -5.11 1.81
CA GLU A 54 32.32 -3.83 1.31
C GLU A 54 31.42 -3.21 0.24
N VAL A 55 30.80 -4.03 -0.62
CA VAL A 55 29.83 -3.56 -1.61
C VAL A 55 28.61 -2.97 -0.92
N LEU A 56 28.03 -3.68 0.04
CA LEU A 56 26.87 -3.18 0.82
C LEU A 56 27.23 -1.92 1.61
N GLU A 57 28.38 -1.89 2.26
CA GLU A 57 28.87 -0.73 3.01
C GLU A 57 28.99 0.51 2.10
N LYS A 58 29.64 0.37 0.93
CA LYS A 58 29.78 1.47 -0.04
C LYS A 58 28.43 1.99 -0.53
N LEU A 59 27.47 1.09 -0.76
CA LEU A 59 26.11 1.46 -1.18
C LEU A 59 25.38 2.24 -0.09
N VAL A 60 25.39 1.75 1.15
CA VAL A 60 24.70 2.41 2.28
C VAL A 60 25.30 3.79 2.55
N ARG A 61 26.63 3.92 2.57
CA ARG A 61 27.32 5.22 2.74
C ARG A 61 26.98 6.20 1.62
N ARG A 62 26.88 5.71 0.37
CA ARG A 62 26.48 6.53 -0.77
C ARG A 62 25.04 7.02 -0.61
N ILE A 63 24.11 6.12 -0.27
CA ILE A 63 22.71 6.49 -0.03
C ILE A 63 22.61 7.51 1.10
N SER A 64 23.28 7.29 2.23
CA SER A 64 23.23 8.24 3.36
C SER A 64 23.79 9.61 2.99
N SER A 65 24.82 9.67 2.12
CA SER A 65 25.39 10.93 1.64
C SER A 65 24.44 11.77 0.77
N TYR A 66 23.38 11.17 0.21
CA TYR A 66 22.39 11.89 -0.59
C TYR A 66 21.30 12.57 0.25
N GLY A 67 21.38 12.49 1.58
CA GLY A 67 20.42 13.13 2.49
C GLY A 67 19.14 12.33 2.76
N PHE A 68 19.11 11.04 2.40
CA PHE A 68 18.02 10.16 2.82
C PHE A 68 18.06 9.94 4.35
N ASN A 69 16.90 9.63 4.94
CA ASN A 69 16.77 9.36 6.38
C ASN A 69 16.81 7.87 6.75
N GLY A 70 16.98 6.99 5.77
CA GLY A 70 17.04 5.57 6.04
C GLY A 70 17.25 4.73 4.79
N VAL A 71 17.43 3.43 5.01
CA VAL A 71 17.63 2.42 3.98
C VAL A 71 16.78 1.19 4.30
N TYR A 72 16.22 0.59 3.25
CA TYR A 72 15.50 -0.68 3.32
C TYR A 72 16.40 -1.79 2.77
N HIS A 73 16.77 -2.72 3.64
CA HIS A 73 17.58 -3.90 3.35
C HIS A 73 16.66 -5.04 2.93
N ASP A 74 16.42 -5.16 1.64
CA ASP A 74 15.51 -6.16 1.13
C ASP A 74 15.97 -7.58 1.53
N GLN A 75 14.99 -8.40 1.86
CA GLN A 75 15.12 -9.81 2.22
C GLN A 75 15.92 -10.22 3.47
N VAL A 76 16.64 -9.33 4.17
CA VAL A 76 17.42 -9.75 5.35
C VAL A 76 16.54 -10.42 6.41
N GLY A 77 15.36 -9.87 6.69
CA GLY A 77 14.38 -10.46 7.61
C GLY A 77 13.45 -11.54 7.03
N THR A 78 13.56 -11.88 5.74
CA THR A 78 12.64 -12.82 5.06
C THR A 78 13.35 -14.06 4.52
N GLY A 79 14.52 -13.89 3.92
CA GLY A 79 15.18 -14.90 3.10
C GLY A 79 15.76 -15.98 3.99
N GLY A 80 15.35 -17.23 3.75
CA GLY A 80 15.91 -18.37 4.46
C GLY A 80 17.42 -18.49 4.19
N PRO A 81 18.25 -18.72 5.23
CA PRO A 81 19.69 -18.85 5.04
C PRO A 81 20.04 -20.04 4.14
N ARG A 82 21.12 -19.89 3.35
CA ARG A 82 21.67 -20.95 2.49
C ARG A 82 23.04 -21.37 2.99
N MET A 83 23.29 -22.67 3.05
CA MET A 83 24.58 -23.19 3.48
C MET A 83 25.64 -22.98 2.40
N CYS A 84 26.81 -22.48 2.80
CA CYS A 84 27.91 -22.16 1.88
C CYS A 84 29.06 -23.16 1.99
N TYR A 85 29.54 -23.62 0.84
CA TYR A 85 30.64 -24.57 0.70
C TYR A 85 31.86 -23.98 -0.03
N ASP A 86 31.95 -22.64 -0.12
CA ASP A 86 33.09 -21.95 -0.73
C ASP A 86 34.11 -21.53 0.33
N ARG A 87 35.26 -22.20 0.36
CA ARG A 87 36.35 -21.88 1.30
C ARG A 87 36.93 -20.49 1.08
N SER A 88 36.83 -19.94 -0.14
CA SER A 88 37.41 -18.63 -0.46
C SER A 88 36.70 -17.47 0.26
N HIS A 89 35.52 -17.71 0.84
CA HIS A 89 34.76 -16.70 1.59
C HIS A 89 35.26 -16.52 3.02
N GLY A 90 36.23 -17.33 3.48
CA GLY A 90 36.88 -17.15 4.79
C GLY A 90 36.13 -17.75 5.98
N HIS A 91 35.13 -18.61 5.75
CA HIS A 91 34.40 -19.33 6.78
C HIS A 91 34.59 -20.85 6.64
N LEU A 92 34.22 -21.62 7.66
CA LEU A 92 34.17 -23.08 7.58
C LEU A 92 33.07 -23.53 6.62
N LEU A 93 33.24 -24.69 5.97
CA LEU A 93 32.19 -25.26 5.12
C LEU A 93 30.92 -25.51 5.94
N ASN A 94 29.76 -25.15 5.40
CA ASN A 94 28.47 -25.38 6.05
C ASN A 94 28.34 -24.73 7.44
N ASP A 95 29.02 -23.61 7.67
CA ASP A 95 28.96 -22.86 8.92
C ASP A 95 27.70 -21.97 8.96
N SER A 96 26.77 -22.26 9.86
CA SER A 96 25.53 -21.49 10.01
C SER A 96 25.76 -20.07 10.52
N SER A 97 26.85 -19.84 11.27
CA SER A 97 27.20 -18.51 11.81
C SER A 97 27.55 -17.48 10.73
N VAL A 98 27.74 -17.96 9.49
CA VAL A 98 27.93 -17.13 8.29
C VAL A 98 26.80 -16.13 8.13
N TRP A 99 25.56 -16.45 8.51
CA TRP A 99 24.42 -15.54 8.31
C TRP A 99 24.25 -14.52 9.43
N LEU A 100 24.67 -14.84 10.66
CA LEU A 100 24.46 -13.99 11.83
C LEU A 100 25.81 -13.50 12.37
N GLU A 101 26.43 -14.26 13.28
CA GLU A 101 27.58 -13.85 14.10
C GLU A 101 28.78 -13.39 13.28
N LYS A 102 29.00 -14.01 12.13
CA LYS A 102 30.15 -13.68 11.25
C LYS A 102 29.73 -12.91 9.99
N GLY A 103 28.44 -12.85 9.68
CA GLY A 103 27.92 -12.21 8.47
C GLY A 103 27.23 -10.89 8.75
N TYR A 104 25.90 -10.94 8.83
CA TYR A 104 25.09 -9.73 8.90
C TYR A 104 25.36 -8.91 10.16
N TRP A 105 25.51 -9.52 11.34
CA TRP A 105 25.75 -8.75 12.57
C TRP A 105 26.99 -7.85 12.50
N PRO A 106 28.21 -8.36 12.20
CA PRO A 106 29.38 -7.50 12.09
C PRO A 106 29.30 -6.54 10.90
N LEU A 107 28.63 -6.91 9.79
CA LEU A 107 28.39 -6.02 8.67
C LEU A 107 27.57 -4.78 9.09
N PHE A 108 26.44 -5.00 9.77
CA PHE A 108 25.56 -3.95 10.26
C PHE A 108 26.26 -3.11 11.33
N ASP A 109 26.90 -3.76 12.32
CA ASP A 109 27.64 -3.07 13.40
C ASP A 109 28.72 -2.12 12.81
N ASN A 110 29.42 -2.53 11.75
CA ASN A 110 30.44 -1.70 11.08
C ASN A 110 29.88 -0.42 10.47
N PHE A 111 28.79 -0.50 9.71
CA PHE A 111 28.23 0.72 9.13
C PHE A 111 27.41 1.54 10.12
N PHE A 112 26.84 0.95 11.18
CA PHE A 112 26.19 1.74 12.24
C PHE A 112 27.18 2.65 12.94
N ALA A 113 28.40 2.17 13.20
CA ALA A 113 29.45 3.03 13.76
C ALA A 113 29.69 4.28 12.89
N TYR A 114 29.65 4.14 11.56
CA TYR A 114 29.72 5.28 10.65
C TYR A 114 28.44 6.12 10.64
N LEU A 115 27.27 5.50 10.50
CA LEU A 115 26.00 6.20 10.33
C LEU A 115 25.59 6.93 11.60
N HIS A 116 25.71 6.33 12.78
CA HIS A 116 25.42 7.02 14.04
C HIS A 116 26.29 8.26 14.24
N LYS A 117 27.54 8.23 13.77
CA LYS A 117 28.45 9.37 13.85
C LYS A 117 28.12 10.47 12.84
N ASN A 118 27.78 10.12 11.60
CA ASN A 118 27.69 11.09 10.50
C ASN A 118 26.24 11.43 10.10
N HIS A 119 25.28 10.59 10.44
CA HIS A 119 23.87 10.66 10.08
C HIS A 119 23.00 10.17 11.26
N PRO A 120 23.00 10.87 12.40
CA PRO A 120 22.23 10.45 13.58
C PRO A 120 20.74 10.33 13.24
N GLY A 121 20.11 9.22 13.65
CA GLY A 121 18.71 8.92 13.35
C GLY A 121 18.45 8.36 11.95
N PHE A 122 19.48 7.91 11.23
CA PHE A 122 19.30 7.20 9.97
C PHE A 122 18.73 5.80 10.21
N CYS A 123 17.51 5.56 9.74
CA CYS A 123 16.76 4.34 10.04
C CYS A 123 17.10 3.16 9.11
N HIS A 124 17.02 1.96 9.66
CA HIS A 124 17.25 0.70 8.96
C HIS A 124 16.01 -0.17 9.03
N THR A 125 15.49 -0.56 7.87
CA THR A 125 14.34 -1.48 7.79
C THR A 125 14.66 -2.67 6.92
N THR A 126 13.89 -3.75 7.05
CA THR A 126 14.04 -4.96 6.21
C THR A 126 12.68 -5.60 5.89
N GLU A 127 12.67 -6.59 5.00
CA GLU A 127 11.49 -7.38 4.64
C GLU A 127 11.17 -8.41 5.74
N GLU A 128 9.91 -8.53 6.16
CA GLU A 128 9.41 -9.48 7.18
C GLU A 128 10.15 -9.44 8.53
N ASN A 129 9.77 -10.28 9.48
CA ASN A 129 10.06 -10.10 10.90
C ASN A 129 10.95 -11.19 11.51
N ALA A 130 12.06 -11.58 10.87
CA ALA A 130 12.98 -12.51 11.51
C ALA A 130 13.71 -11.87 12.72
N GLU A 131 13.46 -12.46 13.89
CA GLU A 131 13.95 -12.01 15.21
C GLU A 131 15.47 -11.83 15.32
N PRO A 132 16.34 -12.69 14.76
CA PRO A 132 17.79 -12.56 14.94
C PRO A 132 18.38 -11.25 14.42
N TYR A 133 17.67 -10.53 13.55
CA TYR A 133 18.10 -9.25 13.00
C TYR A 133 17.57 -8.03 13.77
N LEU A 134 16.73 -8.23 14.79
CA LEU A 134 16.08 -7.15 15.54
C LEU A 134 17.08 -6.21 16.20
N LYS A 135 18.25 -6.73 16.61
CA LYS A 135 19.34 -5.91 17.16
C LYS A 135 19.81 -4.82 16.19
N GLN A 136 19.63 -5.03 14.88
CA GLN A 136 20.13 -4.17 13.82
C GLN A 136 19.03 -3.47 12.99
N MET A 137 17.76 -3.67 13.31
CA MET A 137 16.66 -3.16 12.49
C MET A 137 15.73 -2.27 13.31
N ASP A 138 15.51 -1.05 12.83
CA ASP A 138 14.51 -0.13 13.38
C ASP A 138 13.09 -0.50 12.95
N GLY A 139 12.94 -1.27 11.86
CA GLY A 139 11.62 -1.75 11.47
C GLY A 139 11.56 -2.83 10.39
N TYR A 140 10.36 -3.38 10.22
CA TYR A 140 10.09 -4.56 9.41
C TYR A 140 8.89 -4.34 8.49
N LEU A 141 9.08 -4.53 7.19
CA LEU A 141 8.01 -4.55 6.20
C LEU A 141 7.25 -5.87 6.31
N VAL A 142 6.14 -5.84 7.04
CA VAL A 142 5.34 -7.02 7.41
C VAL A 142 4.21 -7.25 6.43
N TRP A 143 4.57 -7.22 5.16
CA TRP A 143 3.59 -7.02 4.10
C TRP A 143 2.61 -8.19 3.94
N ARG A 144 2.99 -9.41 4.33
CA ARG A 144 2.15 -10.62 4.24
C ARG A 144 1.22 -10.84 5.44
N TRP A 145 1.16 -9.93 6.41
CA TRP A 145 0.26 -10.05 7.57
C TRP A 145 -1.21 -9.81 7.19
N THR A 146 -1.77 -10.71 6.38
CA THR A 146 -3.12 -10.62 5.80
C THR A 146 -3.97 -11.90 5.96
N ASP A 147 -3.52 -12.88 6.73
CA ASP A 147 -4.26 -14.15 6.90
C ASP A 147 -5.38 -14.08 7.92
N ASN A 148 -6.37 -14.95 7.74
CA ASN A 148 -7.45 -15.11 8.70
C ASN A 148 -6.94 -15.67 10.04
N GLY A 149 -7.44 -15.12 11.15
CA GLY A 149 -7.08 -15.57 12.50
C GLY A 149 -5.72 -15.07 13.00
N GLN A 150 -5.03 -14.19 12.26
CA GLN A 150 -3.77 -13.61 12.73
C GLN A 150 -3.97 -12.78 14.00
N ILE A 151 -3.04 -12.96 14.94
CA ILE A 151 -2.91 -12.18 16.17
C ILE A 151 -1.62 -11.36 16.14
N PRO A 152 -1.56 -10.20 16.81
CA PRO A 152 -0.36 -9.36 16.83
C PRO A 152 0.70 -9.89 17.80
N LEU A 153 1.07 -11.17 17.69
CA LEU A 153 2.00 -11.82 18.63
C LEU A 153 3.40 -11.21 18.55
N TYR A 154 3.94 -11.04 17.35
CA TYR A 154 5.28 -10.47 17.19
C TYR A 154 5.30 -9.01 17.65
N GLN A 155 4.24 -8.25 17.34
CA GLN A 155 4.07 -6.88 17.82
C GLN A 155 3.95 -6.84 19.35
N SER A 156 3.25 -7.78 19.99
CA SER A 156 3.08 -7.74 21.45
C SER A 156 4.39 -7.96 22.22
N ILE A 157 5.34 -8.68 21.62
CA ILE A 157 6.67 -8.92 22.17
C ILE A 157 7.62 -7.73 21.85
N TYR A 158 7.57 -7.21 20.62
CA TYR A 158 8.59 -6.30 20.09
C TYR A 158 8.13 -4.85 19.82
N SER A 159 6.88 -4.50 20.13
CA SER A 159 6.47 -3.09 20.16
C SER A 159 7.33 -2.32 21.17
N GLY A 160 7.71 -1.10 20.81
CA GLY A 160 8.69 -0.34 21.58
C GLY A 160 10.16 -0.65 21.23
N ARG A 161 10.43 -1.72 20.47
CA ARG A 161 11.78 -2.10 20.01
C ARG A 161 11.98 -1.88 18.52
N ALA A 162 10.97 -2.22 17.71
CA ALA A 162 10.98 -1.99 16.27
C ALA A 162 9.62 -1.48 15.78
N GLN A 163 9.62 -0.83 14.62
CA GLN A 163 8.41 -0.42 13.92
C GLN A 163 8.00 -1.49 12.92
N PHE A 164 6.70 -1.76 12.83
CA PHE A 164 6.14 -2.66 11.82
C PHE A 164 5.55 -1.80 10.71
N VAL A 165 6.05 -1.95 9.50
CA VAL A 165 5.74 -1.04 8.40
C VAL A 165 4.98 -1.75 7.30
N GLY A 166 3.96 -1.08 6.75
CA GLY A 166 3.25 -1.53 5.55
C GLY A 166 2.47 -2.84 5.66
N ARG A 167 1.50 -3.02 4.76
CA ARG A 167 0.76 -4.26 4.58
C ARG A 167 0.23 -4.39 3.16
N LEU A 168 0.14 -5.59 2.63
CA LEU A 168 -0.42 -5.84 1.30
C LEU A 168 -1.91 -5.49 1.21
N TYR A 169 -2.26 -4.69 0.21
CA TYR A 169 -3.63 -4.37 -0.16
C TYR A 169 -4.02 -5.09 -1.46
N ASN A 170 -4.61 -4.38 -2.42
CA ASN A 170 -5.23 -4.98 -3.61
C ASN A 170 -4.33 -4.97 -4.85
N HIS A 171 -3.07 -4.54 -4.71
CA HIS A 171 -2.18 -4.32 -5.84
C HIS A 171 -1.53 -5.59 -6.40
N ASN A 172 -1.57 -6.71 -5.67
CA ASN A 172 -1.25 -8.04 -6.20
C ASN A 172 -2.51 -8.73 -6.71
N HIS A 173 -3.47 -8.99 -5.80
CA HIS A 173 -4.78 -9.53 -6.15
C HIS A 173 -5.91 -8.71 -5.49
N PRO A 174 -7.03 -8.50 -6.20
CA PRO A 174 -8.12 -7.64 -5.71
C PRO A 174 -8.89 -8.28 -4.55
N GLY A 175 -9.46 -7.42 -3.72
CA GLY A 175 -10.43 -7.77 -2.67
C GLY A 175 -11.57 -6.77 -2.62
N ASP A 176 -12.52 -7.00 -1.71
CA ASP A 176 -13.68 -6.14 -1.57
C ASP A 176 -13.29 -4.78 -1.01
N ARG A 177 -14.08 -3.75 -1.33
CA ARG A 177 -13.89 -2.39 -0.81
C ARG A 177 -13.84 -2.35 0.73
N GLN A 178 -14.63 -3.20 1.40
CA GLN A 178 -14.65 -3.30 2.86
C GLN A 178 -13.30 -3.75 3.45
N SER A 179 -12.52 -4.56 2.72
CA SER A 179 -11.21 -5.03 3.18
C SER A 179 -10.22 -3.89 3.42
N PHE A 180 -10.33 -2.77 2.69
CA PHE A 180 -9.47 -1.61 2.88
C PHE A 180 -9.61 -1.04 4.30
N PHE A 181 -10.86 -0.83 4.75
CA PHE A 181 -11.15 -0.29 6.08
C PHE A 181 -10.74 -1.28 7.18
N SER A 182 -10.98 -2.58 6.96
CA SER A 182 -10.58 -3.64 7.89
C SER A 182 -9.07 -3.71 8.07
N LYS A 183 -8.31 -3.71 6.95
CA LYS A 183 -6.84 -3.73 6.96
C LYS A 183 -6.27 -2.49 7.64
N LEU A 184 -6.72 -1.30 7.25
CA LEU A 184 -6.20 -0.06 7.82
C LEU A 184 -6.53 0.08 9.31
N GLY A 185 -7.75 -0.31 9.71
CA GLY A 185 -8.16 -0.36 11.11
C GLY A 185 -7.27 -1.32 11.91
N GLN A 186 -6.98 -2.52 11.37
CA GLN A 186 -6.10 -3.48 12.01
C GLN A 186 -4.65 -2.97 12.11
N GLN A 187 -4.10 -2.37 11.06
CA GLN A 187 -2.77 -1.76 11.09
C GLN A 187 -2.68 -0.73 12.22
N LEU A 188 -3.68 0.15 12.34
CA LEU A 188 -3.69 1.19 13.37
C LEU A 188 -3.68 0.60 14.78
N VAL A 189 -4.55 -0.37 15.07
CA VAL A 189 -4.63 -0.94 16.43
C VAL A 189 -3.42 -1.81 16.76
N ASN A 190 -2.73 -2.35 15.76
CA ASN A 190 -1.48 -3.10 15.91
C ASN A 190 -0.22 -2.20 15.92
N ALA A 191 -0.37 -0.87 16.00
CA ALA A 191 0.73 0.10 15.96
C ALA A 191 1.59 0.08 14.68
N GLU A 192 1.11 -0.53 13.60
CA GLU A 192 1.82 -0.59 12.32
C GLU A 192 1.83 0.80 11.65
N GLN A 193 2.86 1.10 10.86
CA GLN A 193 2.80 2.20 9.90
C GLN A 193 1.66 1.90 8.93
N LEU A 194 0.73 2.85 8.84
CA LEU A 194 -0.42 2.73 7.96
C LEU A 194 0.01 2.77 6.49
N GLY A 195 -0.48 1.82 5.70
CA GLY A 195 -0.37 1.85 4.25
C GLY A 195 0.44 0.72 3.64
N TRP A 196 1.21 1.07 2.60
CA TRP A 196 1.64 0.17 1.51
C TRP A 196 0.50 -0.20 0.53
N PHE A 197 -0.64 0.49 0.59
CA PHE A 197 -1.62 0.54 -0.51
C PHE A 197 -1.13 1.43 -1.66
N MET A 198 -1.72 1.25 -2.84
CA MET A 198 -1.38 2.06 -4.02
C MET A 198 -2.06 3.43 -3.96
N PRO A 199 -1.51 4.48 -4.61
CA PRO A 199 -2.17 5.77 -4.71
C PRO A 199 -3.60 5.68 -5.30
N SER A 200 -3.88 4.70 -6.17
CA SER A 200 -5.23 4.42 -6.69
C SER A 200 -6.28 4.15 -5.60
N GLU A 201 -5.89 3.63 -4.44
CA GLU A 201 -6.81 3.29 -3.37
C GLU A 201 -7.25 4.51 -2.55
N VAL A 202 -6.48 5.60 -2.60
CA VAL A 202 -6.74 6.84 -1.85
C VAL A 202 -6.79 8.09 -2.73
N ARG A 203 -6.79 7.96 -4.06
CA ARG A 203 -6.82 9.11 -4.99
C ARG A 203 -8.21 9.73 -5.16
N GLU A 204 -9.26 9.00 -4.86
CA GLU A 204 -10.62 9.53 -4.90
C GLU A 204 -10.94 10.27 -3.60
N ALA A 205 -11.77 11.30 -3.71
CA ALA A 205 -12.31 12.00 -2.54
C ALA A 205 -13.44 11.17 -1.92
N ASP A 206 -13.09 10.00 -1.39
CA ASP A 206 -14.03 9.06 -0.81
C ASP A 206 -13.66 8.67 0.63
N ASN A 207 -14.45 7.76 1.20
CA ASN A 207 -14.27 7.27 2.57
C ASN A 207 -12.91 6.59 2.80
N ARG A 208 -12.27 5.96 1.80
CA ARG A 208 -10.94 5.34 1.98
C ARG A 208 -9.91 6.40 2.31
N ARG A 209 -9.90 7.50 1.55
CA ARG A 209 -9.02 8.63 1.81
C ARG A 209 -9.33 9.30 3.14
N LEU A 210 -10.60 9.62 3.39
CA LEU A 210 -10.96 10.31 4.63
C LEU A 210 -10.57 9.49 5.85
N PHE A 211 -10.91 8.19 5.86
CA PHE A 211 -10.53 7.28 6.93
C PHE A 211 -9.01 7.18 7.09
N THR A 212 -8.26 7.09 5.98
CA THR A 212 -6.79 7.11 5.99
C THR A 212 -6.23 8.35 6.65
N LYS A 213 -6.71 9.54 6.25
CA LYS A 213 -6.28 10.80 6.83
C LYS A 213 -6.57 10.86 8.33
N LYS A 214 -7.78 10.48 8.75
CA LYS A 214 -8.15 10.44 10.17
C LYS A 214 -7.25 9.48 10.95
N ALA A 215 -7.08 8.24 10.46
CA ALA A 215 -6.26 7.22 11.09
C ALA A 215 -4.79 7.64 11.24
N MET A 216 -4.21 8.32 10.24
CA MET A 216 -2.84 8.86 10.33
C MET A 216 -2.68 9.90 11.45
N HIS A 217 -3.65 10.81 11.60
CA HIS A 217 -3.64 11.77 12.68
C HIS A 217 -3.85 11.12 14.06
N VAL A 218 -4.73 10.12 14.15
CA VAL A 218 -4.91 9.33 15.37
C VAL A 218 -3.62 8.60 15.73
N ARG A 219 -2.97 7.93 14.76
CA ARG A 219 -1.68 7.25 14.99
C ARG A 219 -0.63 8.21 15.53
N PHE A 220 -0.53 9.40 14.93
CA PHE A 220 0.42 10.43 15.38
C PHE A 220 0.18 10.85 16.83
N ALA A 221 -1.08 11.02 17.24
CA ALA A 221 -1.43 11.37 18.61
C ALA A 221 -1.19 10.25 19.63
N LEU A 222 -0.96 9.02 19.16
CA LEU A 222 -0.77 7.83 20.00
C LEU A 222 0.67 7.28 19.97
N LEU A 223 1.62 7.98 19.34
CA LEU A 223 3.00 7.51 19.16
C LEU A 223 3.69 7.17 20.48
N ASP A 224 3.41 7.89 21.57
CA ASP A 224 4.01 7.58 22.88
C ASP A 224 3.69 6.16 23.35
N TRP A 225 2.50 5.65 23.03
CA TRP A 225 2.13 4.26 23.32
C TRP A 225 2.64 3.29 22.25
N PHE A 226 2.57 3.67 20.97
CA PHE A 226 2.93 2.78 19.86
C PHE A 226 4.44 2.58 19.67
N ASN A 227 5.25 3.62 19.91
CA ASN A 227 6.69 3.59 19.67
C ASN A 227 7.50 3.26 20.92
N CYS A 228 6.94 3.47 22.10
CA CYS A 228 7.67 3.34 23.36
C CYS A 228 6.94 2.46 24.39
N GLY A 229 5.65 2.21 24.19
CA GLY A 229 4.82 1.42 25.09
C GLY A 229 4.82 -0.07 24.78
N ARG A 230 4.15 -0.81 25.64
CA ARG A 230 3.94 -2.26 25.52
C ARG A 230 2.47 -2.56 25.23
N MET A 231 2.22 -3.42 24.25
CA MET A 231 0.87 -3.91 23.97
C MET A 231 0.37 -4.76 25.13
N LEU A 232 -0.88 -4.55 25.55
CA LEU A 232 -1.55 -5.30 26.59
C LEU A 232 -2.41 -6.42 25.97
N ALA A 233 -2.95 -7.29 26.83
CA ALA A 233 -3.84 -8.36 26.42
C ALA A 233 -5.05 -7.83 25.62
N PRO A 234 -5.60 -8.62 24.68
CA PRO A 234 -6.80 -8.26 23.93
C PRO A 234 -7.96 -7.85 24.85
N ILE A 235 -8.76 -6.89 24.39
CA ILE A 235 -9.93 -6.41 25.14
C ILE A 235 -11.05 -7.43 24.97
N ASP A 236 -11.61 -7.90 26.08
CA ASP A 236 -12.82 -8.71 26.07
C ASP A 236 -14.06 -7.82 25.89
N PHE A 237 -15.02 -8.29 25.10
CA PHE A 237 -16.31 -7.64 24.85
C PHE A 237 -17.50 -8.57 25.12
N GLY A 238 -17.24 -9.77 25.64
CA GLY A 238 -18.23 -10.83 25.75
C GLY A 238 -18.94 -11.09 24.42
N SER A 239 -20.27 -11.27 24.49
CA SER A 239 -21.12 -11.50 23.32
C SER A 239 -21.48 -10.24 22.53
N THR A 240 -21.03 -9.05 22.96
CA THR A 240 -21.43 -7.79 22.32
C THR A 240 -20.67 -7.49 21.03
N MET A 241 -19.49 -8.10 20.84
CA MET A 241 -18.67 -7.88 19.64
C MET A 241 -19.29 -8.58 18.43
N LYS A 242 -19.53 -7.80 17.38
CA LYS A 242 -19.91 -8.31 16.06
C LYS A 242 -18.68 -8.50 15.18
N PHE A 243 -18.78 -9.40 14.21
CA PHE A 243 -17.70 -9.72 13.29
C PHE A 243 -18.16 -9.54 11.85
N GLU A 244 -17.22 -9.14 10.99
CA GLU A 244 -17.35 -9.12 9.54
C GLU A 244 -16.41 -10.15 8.91
N GLN A 245 -16.67 -10.51 7.65
CA GLN A 245 -15.83 -11.43 6.87
C GLN A 245 -15.62 -10.90 5.44
N PRO A 246 -15.02 -9.72 5.24
CA PRO A 246 -14.73 -9.21 3.90
C PRO A 246 -13.71 -10.09 3.18
N ARG A 247 -13.80 -10.15 1.84
CA ARG A 247 -12.74 -10.75 1.02
C ARG A 247 -11.54 -9.81 0.95
N TRP A 248 -10.46 -10.19 1.62
CA TRP A 248 -9.20 -9.48 1.55
C TRP A 248 -8.48 -9.87 0.26
N GLY A 249 -8.07 -8.86 -0.52
CA GLY A 249 -7.07 -9.04 -1.56
C GLY A 249 -5.71 -9.35 -0.93
N GLY A 250 -4.70 -9.60 -1.74
CA GLY A 250 -3.36 -9.87 -1.22
C GLY A 250 -2.57 -10.80 -2.11
N ASN A 251 -1.77 -11.68 -1.50
CA ASN A 251 -0.99 -12.68 -2.21
C ASN A 251 -1.86 -13.88 -2.59
N ALA A 252 -2.80 -14.23 -1.72
CA ALA A 252 -3.89 -15.15 -1.99
C ALA A 252 -5.19 -14.52 -1.43
N PRO A 253 -6.15 -14.12 -2.30
CA PRO A 253 -7.40 -13.56 -1.82
C PRO A 253 -8.17 -14.54 -0.93
N GLN A 254 -8.62 -14.09 0.24
CA GLN A 254 -9.29 -14.92 1.23
C GLN A 254 -10.32 -14.13 2.04
N HIS A 255 -11.30 -14.80 2.65
CA HIS A 255 -12.20 -14.17 3.61
C HIS A 255 -11.52 -14.12 4.98
N VAL A 256 -11.47 -12.92 5.57
CA VAL A 256 -10.80 -12.69 6.86
C VAL A 256 -11.85 -12.24 7.86
N ARG A 257 -12.01 -13.01 8.95
CA ARG A 257 -12.94 -12.71 10.03
C ARG A 257 -12.33 -11.68 10.97
N MET A 258 -12.94 -10.51 11.06
CA MET A 258 -12.47 -9.38 11.87
C MET A 258 -13.58 -8.81 12.75
N PRO A 259 -13.27 -8.29 13.95
CA PRO A 259 -14.24 -7.52 14.72
C PRO A 259 -14.61 -6.24 13.96
N VAL A 260 -15.88 -5.85 13.99
CA VAL A 260 -16.34 -4.59 13.36
C VAL A 260 -15.82 -3.34 14.09
N ILE A 261 -15.36 -3.52 15.34
CA ILE A 261 -14.59 -2.55 16.11
C ILE A 261 -13.20 -3.15 16.33
N ALA A 262 -12.25 -2.77 15.46
CA ALA A 262 -10.84 -3.08 15.68
C ALA A 262 -10.38 -2.37 16.95
N ASN A 263 -9.58 -3.06 17.78
CA ASN A 263 -9.23 -2.55 19.09
C ASN A 263 -7.87 -3.07 19.58
N SER A 264 -7.28 -2.31 20.50
CA SER A 264 -6.05 -2.70 21.21
C SER A 264 -5.92 -1.96 22.54
N ALA A 265 -5.10 -2.51 23.43
CA ALA A 265 -4.77 -1.93 24.72
C ALA A 265 -3.25 -1.78 24.85
N TRP A 266 -2.79 -0.72 25.51
CA TRP A 266 -1.37 -0.35 25.59
C TRP A 266 -1.01 0.20 26.96
N LEU A 267 0.21 -0.08 27.41
CA LEU A 267 0.83 0.51 28.60
C LEU A 267 1.98 1.41 28.15
N GLY A 268 1.89 2.71 28.44
CA GLY A 268 2.94 3.69 28.19
C GLY A 268 4.08 3.58 29.20
N GLN A 269 5.25 4.14 28.87
CA GLN A 269 6.41 4.16 29.76
C GLN A 269 6.15 4.98 31.04
N ASP A 270 5.26 5.95 30.98
CA ASP A 270 4.79 6.75 32.12
C ASP A 270 3.76 6.02 33.00
N GLY A 271 3.47 4.75 32.72
CA GLY A 271 2.50 3.93 33.44
C GLY A 271 1.04 4.18 33.04
N SER A 272 0.77 5.09 32.10
CA SER A 272 -0.59 5.32 31.58
C SER A 272 -1.07 4.14 30.74
N ARG A 273 -2.35 3.78 30.85
CA ARG A 273 -2.96 2.77 29.97
C ARG A 273 -3.86 3.43 28.95
N MET A 274 -3.83 2.92 27.72
CA MET A 274 -4.65 3.39 26.61
C MET A 274 -5.42 2.23 26.01
N TRP A 275 -6.70 2.45 25.70
CA TRP A 275 -7.52 1.54 24.91
C TRP A 275 -8.00 2.29 23.67
N LEU A 276 -7.76 1.72 22.49
CA LEU A 276 -8.15 2.28 21.21
C LEU A 276 -9.28 1.45 20.61
N PHE A 277 -10.29 2.15 20.10
CA PHE A 277 -11.42 1.55 19.39
C PHE A 277 -11.60 2.23 18.03
N VAL A 278 -11.67 1.43 16.98
CA VAL A 278 -11.76 1.89 15.58
C VAL A 278 -12.90 1.16 14.89
N ASN A 279 -13.91 1.90 14.45
CA ASN A 279 -14.98 1.32 13.65
C ASN A 279 -14.48 1.12 12.22
N THR A 280 -14.52 -0.11 11.73
CA THR A 280 -14.13 -0.44 10.35
C THR A 280 -15.32 -0.41 9.39
N GLN A 281 -16.54 -0.18 9.91
CA GLN A 281 -17.78 -0.16 9.14
C GLN A 281 -18.15 1.24 8.65
N GLN A 282 -18.82 1.30 7.50
CA GLN A 282 -19.48 2.51 6.99
C GLN A 282 -20.86 2.76 7.62
N LYS A 283 -21.15 2.13 8.75
CA LYS A 283 -22.35 2.30 9.57
C LYS A 283 -21.93 2.39 11.03
N GLU A 284 -22.84 2.83 11.90
CA GLU A 284 -22.61 2.85 13.34
C GLU A 284 -22.33 1.45 13.88
N SER A 285 -21.38 1.35 14.81
CA SER A 285 -21.03 0.13 15.52
C SER A 285 -21.07 0.37 17.03
N VAL A 286 -21.57 -0.62 17.77
CA VAL A 286 -21.67 -0.57 19.23
C VAL A 286 -21.16 -1.89 19.82
N ALA A 287 -20.31 -1.79 20.85
CA ALA A 287 -19.90 -2.92 21.68
C ALA A 287 -19.60 -2.44 23.11
N VAL A 288 -19.62 -3.35 24.08
CA VAL A 288 -19.34 -3.03 25.49
C VAL A 288 -18.06 -3.74 25.92
N PRO A 289 -16.95 -3.01 26.17
CA PRO A 289 -15.71 -3.63 26.60
C PRO A 289 -15.73 -3.98 28.10
N SER A 290 -15.18 -5.13 28.46
CA SER A 290 -14.95 -5.59 29.83
C SER A 290 -13.69 -4.94 30.43
N ILE A 291 -13.65 -3.62 30.53
CA ILE A 291 -12.52 -2.87 31.10
C ILE A 291 -12.78 -2.50 32.55
N ARG A 292 -11.83 -2.81 33.43
CA ARG A 292 -11.86 -2.45 34.85
C ARG A 292 -10.68 -1.55 35.19
N SER A 293 -10.95 -0.49 35.94
CA SER A 293 -9.94 0.42 36.44
C SER A 293 -10.32 0.90 37.84
N ALA A 294 -9.45 0.70 38.82
CA ALA A 294 -9.62 1.28 40.15
C ALA A 294 -9.44 2.81 40.15
N LYS A 295 -8.62 3.33 39.22
CA LYS A 295 -8.30 4.75 39.08
C LYS A 295 -9.34 5.51 38.24
N GLY A 296 -10.14 4.80 37.46
CA GLY A 296 -10.97 5.37 36.40
C GLY A 296 -10.16 5.76 35.17
N PHE A 297 -10.84 6.18 34.12
CA PHE A 297 -10.25 6.57 32.85
C PHE A 297 -11.00 7.73 32.19
N TRP A 298 -10.29 8.44 31.32
CA TRP A 298 -10.81 9.51 30.49
C TRP A 298 -11.21 8.95 29.13
N ILE A 299 -12.45 9.18 28.72
CA ILE A 299 -12.99 8.74 27.43
C ILE A 299 -12.93 9.91 26.45
N CYS A 300 -12.15 9.74 25.39
CA CYS A 300 -11.98 10.70 24.32
C CYS A 300 -12.76 10.26 23.07
N ARG A 301 -13.71 11.07 22.60
CA ARG A 301 -14.61 10.72 21.48
C ARG A 301 -14.42 11.64 20.29
N GLU A 302 -14.46 11.09 19.08
CA GLU A 302 -14.41 11.88 17.84
C GLU A 302 -15.51 12.95 17.80
N GLY A 303 -15.07 14.21 17.67
CA GLY A 303 -15.94 15.38 17.61
C GLY A 303 -16.40 15.96 18.96
N ALA A 304 -16.12 15.30 20.09
CA ALA A 304 -16.43 15.86 21.40
C ALA A 304 -15.53 17.07 21.73
N SER A 305 -16.03 17.99 22.56
CA SER A 305 -15.30 19.20 22.97
C SER A 305 -14.21 18.91 24.01
N ALA A 306 -14.46 17.96 24.92
CA ALA A 306 -13.60 17.58 26.04
C ALA A 306 -13.73 16.07 26.37
N PRO A 307 -12.72 15.45 27.01
CA PRO A 307 -12.81 14.06 27.45
C PRO A 307 -13.74 13.93 28.66
N VAL A 308 -14.38 12.75 28.81
CA VAL A 308 -15.31 12.45 29.92
C VAL A 308 -14.67 11.45 30.87
N PHE A 309 -14.63 11.74 32.16
CA PHE A 309 -14.13 10.80 33.17
C PHE A 309 -15.19 9.73 33.49
N SER A 310 -14.77 8.47 33.63
CA SER A 310 -15.61 7.38 34.10
C SER A 310 -14.83 6.42 34.99
N LYS A 311 -15.50 5.83 35.98
CA LYS A 311 -14.99 4.70 36.79
C LYS A 311 -15.51 3.34 36.30
N SER A 312 -16.47 3.34 35.40
CA SER A 312 -17.11 2.14 34.85
C SER A 312 -16.99 2.10 33.34
N ALA A 313 -16.85 0.90 32.77
CA ALA A 313 -16.92 0.72 31.33
C ALA A 313 -18.29 1.19 30.81
N LEU A 314 -18.27 2.06 29.79
CA LEU A 314 -19.45 2.48 29.05
C LEU A 314 -19.51 1.76 27.70
N PRO A 315 -20.68 1.62 27.08
CA PRO A 315 -20.77 1.20 25.69
C PRO A 315 -19.93 2.10 24.78
N VAL A 316 -19.10 1.50 23.94
CA VAL A 316 -18.36 2.17 22.88
C VAL A 316 -19.30 2.29 21.68
N LYS A 317 -19.77 3.50 21.39
CA LYS A 317 -20.71 3.81 20.30
C LYS A 317 -20.01 4.66 19.24
N LEU A 318 -19.56 4.01 18.16
CA LEU A 318 -18.73 4.64 17.13
C LEU A 318 -19.55 4.99 15.89
N LYS A 319 -19.41 6.24 15.44
CA LYS A 319 -19.86 6.71 14.13
C LYS A 319 -19.24 5.84 13.00
N PRO A 320 -19.82 5.83 11.78
CA PRO A 320 -19.20 5.22 10.62
C PRO A 320 -17.73 5.62 10.48
N LEU A 321 -16.83 4.64 10.41
CA LEU A 321 -15.39 4.86 10.27
C LEU A 321 -14.78 5.79 11.35
N GLY A 322 -15.35 5.77 12.56
CA GLY A 322 -14.98 6.64 13.67
C GLY A 322 -14.05 6.03 14.71
N PHE A 323 -13.53 6.89 15.58
CA PHE A 323 -12.50 6.56 16.59
C PHE A 323 -12.93 6.95 18.02
N GLU A 324 -12.57 6.14 19.00
CA GLU A 324 -12.66 6.44 20.43
C GLU A 324 -11.40 5.95 21.16
N VAL A 325 -10.90 6.72 22.12
CA VAL A 325 -9.69 6.40 22.88
C VAL A 325 -9.96 6.59 24.37
N TRP A 326 -9.69 5.57 25.18
CA TRP A 326 -9.78 5.66 26.63
C TRP A 326 -8.39 5.70 27.24
N ILE A 327 -8.19 6.56 28.25
CA ILE A 327 -6.89 6.78 28.88
C ILE A 327 -7.03 6.69 30.40
N GLU A 328 -6.44 5.67 31.00
CA GLU A 328 -6.14 5.66 32.44
C GLU A 328 -4.81 6.39 32.64
N GLY A 329 -4.89 7.65 33.07
CA GLY A 329 -3.75 8.54 33.17
C GLY A 329 -4.17 9.96 33.52
N SER A 330 -3.30 10.94 33.25
CA SER A 330 -3.59 12.34 33.54
C SER A 330 -4.65 12.92 32.60
N LYS A 331 -5.44 13.88 33.12
CA LYS A 331 -6.42 14.63 32.31
C LYS A 331 -5.75 15.35 31.14
N ALA A 332 -4.56 15.93 31.36
CA ALA A 332 -3.82 16.64 30.32
C ALA A 332 -3.48 15.74 29.12
N LYS A 333 -3.10 14.48 29.37
CA LYS A 333 -2.84 13.52 28.30
C LYS A 333 -4.12 13.18 27.52
N ALA A 334 -5.24 13.05 28.23
CA ALA A 334 -6.54 12.86 27.59
C ALA A 334 -7.01 14.08 26.78
N GLU A 335 -6.80 15.30 27.28
CA GLU A 335 -7.12 16.53 26.55
C GLU A 335 -6.27 16.68 25.27
N ALA A 336 -5.01 16.26 25.30
CA ALA A 336 -4.14 16.23 24.11
C ALA A 336 -4.68 15.28 23.02
N VAL A 337 -5.10 14.06 23.40
CA VAL A 337 -5.73 13.11 22.47
C VAL A 337 -7.09 13.62 21.99
N GLN A 338 -7.92 14.15 22.89
CA GLN A 338 -9.23 14.71 22.55
C GLN A 338 -9.12 15.87 21.54
N LYS A 339 -8.10 16.72 21.64
CA LYS A 339 -7.84 17.80 20.67
C LYS A 339 -7.68 17.23 19.26
N THR A 340 -6.99 16.11 19.11
CA THR A 340 -6.85 15.41 17.83
C THR A 340 -8.19 14.82 17.39
N LEU A 341 -8.90 14.10 18.26
CA LEU A 341 -10.21 13.50 17.92
C LEU A 341 -11.28 14.55 17.57
N ARG A 342 -11.21 15.74 18.14
CA ARG A 342 -12.04 16.89 17.73
C ARG A 342 -11.64 17.41 16.36
N LYS A 343 -10.34 17.56 16.11
CA LYS A 343 -9.79 18.04 14.83
C LYS A 343 -10.19 17.13 13.67
N ILE A 344 -10.01 15.81 13.81
CA ILE A 344 -10.28 14.87 12.71
C ILE A 344 -11.76 14.82 12.31
N ALA A 345 -12.68 15.16 13.22
CA ALA A 345 -14.12 15.22 12.94
C ALA A 345 -14.48 16.31 11.92
N SER A 346 -13.64 17.35 11.80
CA SER A 346 -13.80 18.43 10.81
C SER A 346 -13.23 18.10 9.43
N PHE A 347 -12.52 16.98 9.28
CA PHE A 347 -11.90 16.64 8.00
C PHE A 347 -12.92 16.19 6.96
N ASP A 348 -12.72 16.65 5.73
CA ASP A 348 -13.31 16.10 4.52
C ASP A 348 -12.26 15.32 3.69
N ALA A 349 -12.75 14.57 2.69
CA ALA A 349 -11.92 13.78 1.78
C ALA A 349 -11.14 14.63 0.74
N GLY A 350 -11.26 15.96 0.80
CA GLY A 350 -10.65 16.89 -0.13
C GLY A 350 -11.22 16.76 -1.54
N LYS A 351 -10.43 17.24 -2.51
CA LYS A 351 -10.70 17.05 -3.93
C LYS A 351 -9.97 15.81 -4.43
N PRO A 352 -10.50 15.05 -5.41
CA PRO A 352 -9.78 13.94 -6.00
C PRO A 352 -8.37 14.35 -6.43
N ILE A 353 -7.39 13.51 -6.13
CA ILE A 353 -6.00 13.74 -6.55
C ILE A 353 -5.88 13.12 -7.93
N ARG A 354 -5.58 13.97 -8.89
CA ARG A 354 -5.12 13.54 -10.19
C ARG A 354 -3.62 13.60 -10.12
N LEU A 355 -3.00 12.45 -9.87
CA LEU A 355 -1.61 12.30 -10.23
C LEU A 355 -1.56 12.62 -11.72
N VAL A 356 -1.00 13.77 -12.05
CA VAL A 356 -0.63 14.09 -13.42
C VAL A 356 0.50 13.12 -13.73
N THR A 357 0.16 11.90 -14.12
CA THR A 357 1.08 11.11 -14.92
C THR A 357 1.35 11.98 -16.13
N LYS A 358 2.61 12.40 -16.32
CA LYS A 358 3.01 12.98 -17.60
C LYS A 358 2.87 11.86 -18.64
N PHE A 359 1.67 11.69 -19.17
CA PHE A 359 1.46 10.95 -20.40
C PHE A 359 2.23 11.68 -21.49
N ALA A 360 2.75 10.94 -22.46
CA ALA A 360 3.52 11.55 -23.54
C ALA A 360 2.68 12.67 -24.19
N ALA A 361 3.32 13.79 -24.53
CA ALA A 361 2.63 14.86 -25.24
C ALA A 361 2.30 14.36 -26.66
N LYS A 362 1.09 13.84 -26.86
CA LYS A 362 0.58 13.36 -28.15
C LYS A 362 -0.54 14.27 -28.62
N LYS A 363 -0.47 14.69 -29.89
CA LYS A 363 -1.53 15.45 -30.56
C LYS A 363 -2.07 14.60 -31.70
N ILE A 364 -3.38 14.48 -31.78
CA ILE A 364 -4.10 13.68 -32.77
C ILE A 364 -5.10 14.60 -33.47
N THR A 365 -5.04 14.64 -34.81
CA THR A 365 -6.12 15.21 -35.60
C THR A 365 -7.29 14.24 -35.56
N GLY A 366 -8.41 14.66 -34.96
CA GLY A 366 -9.59 13.83 -34.83
C GLY A 366 -10.24 13.57 -36.18
N THR A 367 -10.46 12.30 -36.48
CA THR A 367 -11.33 11.81 -37.55
C THR A 367 -12.58 11.18 -36.92
N PRO A 368 -13.80 11.66 -37.24
CA PRO A 368 -15.04 11.00 -36.83
C PRO A 368 -15.10 9.55 -37.30
N ASP A 369 -15.76 8.69 -36.54
CA ASP A 369 -15.95 7.25 -36.82
C ASP A 369 -14.69 6.38 -36.87
N LYS A 370 -13.49 6.96 -36.87
CA LYS A 370 -12.22 6.26 -36.69
C LYS A 370 -12.09 5.77 -35.24
N PHE A 371 -11.74 4.51 -35.08
CA PHE A 371 -11.36 3.96 -33.77
C PHE A 371 -9.92 4.34 -33.40
N TYR A 372 -9.76 4.87 -32.19
CA TYR A 372 -8.49 5.08 -31.50
C TYR A 372 -8.27 3.94 -30.50
N THR A 373 -7.15 3.24 -30.64
CA THR A 373 -6.81 2.00 -29.95
C THR A 373 -5.65 2.20 -28.97
N ALA A 374 -5.12 1.13 -28.37
CA ALA A 374 -3.95 1.25 -27.49
C ALA A 374 -2.71 1.82 -28.19
N ALA A 375 -2.58 1.62 -29.51
CA ALA A 375 -1.51 2.22 -30.31
C ALA A 375 -1.63 3.76 -30.42
N ASP A 376 -2.85 4.28 -30.32
CA ASP A 376 -3.13 5.72 -30.38
C ASP A 376 -2.99 6.40 -29.03
N ALA A 377 -2.94 5.64 -27.92
CA ALA A 377 -2.81 6.21 -26.59
C ALA A 377 -1.49 6.98 -26.39
N SER A 378 -1.53 7.99 -25.54
CA SER A 378 -0.37 8.75 -25.06
C SER A 378 0.21 8.17 -23.75
N GLY A 379 -0.54 7.27 -23.11
CA GLY A 379 -0.09 6.48 -21.99
C GLY A 379 -1.25 5.98 -21.14
N ASN A 380 -0.93 5.15 -20.15
CA ASN A 380 -1.89 4.50 -19.28
C ASN A 380 -1.39 4.45 -17.83
N LEU A 381 -2.31 4.18 -16.90
CA LEU A 381 -2.00 4.00 -15.48
C LEU A 381 -2.95 2.97 -14.88
N TYR A 382 -2.40 2.02 -14.11
CA TYR A 382 -3.14 0.91 -13.49
C TYR A 382 -3.90 0.01 -14.50
N CYS A 383 -3.38 -0.08 -15.71
CA CYS A 383 -3.75 -1.06 -16.73
C CYS A 383 -2.57 -1.30 -17.67
N ASN A 384 -2.63 -2.37 -18.46
CA ASN A 384 -1.57 -2.75 -19.40
C ASN A 384 -2.13 -2.82 -20.82
N ALA A 385 -1.39 -2.30 -21.80
CA ALA A 385 -1.67 -2.59 -23.20
C ALA A 385 -1.32 -4.06 -23.47
N ALA A 386 -2.18 -4.77 -24.20
CA ALA A 386 -1.83 -6.08 -24.75
C ALA A 386 -0.61 -5.95 -25.67
N ALA A 387 0.19 -7.01 -25.80
CA ALA A 387 1.43 -6.98 -26.59
C ALA A 387 1.21 -6.56 -28.05
N ASN A 388 0.04 -6.87 -28.62
CA ASN A 388 -0.37 -6.49 -29.98
C ASN A 388 -1.14 -5.17 -30.04
N ASN A 389 -1.22 -4.40 -28.96
CA ASN A 389 -1.98 -3.16 -28.82
C ASN A 389 -3.50 -3.27 -29.14
N SER A 390 -4.06 -4.48 -29.11
CA SER A 390 -5.48 -4.70 -29.43
C SER A 390 -6.44 -4.16 -28.36
N HIS A 391 -5.99 -4.05 -27.12
CA HIS A 391 -6.77 -3.55 -25.98
C HIS A 391 -5.88 -3.17 -24.80
N PHE A 392 -6.45 -2.44 -23.85
CA PHE A 392 -5.97 -2.36 -22.48
C PHE A 392 -6.68 -3.40 -21.63
N GLY A 393 -5.91 -4.24 -20.94
CA GLY A 393 -6.39 -5.23 -19.99
C GLY A 393 -5.75 -5.00 -18.61
N TRP A 394 -6.01 -5.92 -17.66
CA TRP A 394 -5.55 -5.80 -16.27
C TRP A 394 -5.96 -4.45 -15.64
N ILE A 395 -7.16 -3.98 -16.00
CA ILE A 395 -7.68 -2.69 -15.57
C ILE A 395 -8.08 -2.78 -14.09
N GLN A 396 -7.48 -1.92 -13.26
CA GLN A 396 -7.84 -1.77 -11.85
C GLN A 396 -8.83 -0.62 -11.65
N ASP A 397 -9.52 -0.60 -10.51
CA ASP A 397 -10.35 0.55 -10.10
C ASP A 397 -9.52 1.84 -10.07
N GLY A 398 -9.99 2.87 -10.74
CA GLY A 398 -9.27 4.14 -10.92
C GLY A 398 -8.22 4.14 -12.03
N ALA A 399 -8.17 3.13 -12.90
CA ALA A 399 -7.27 3.11 -14.06
C ALA A 399 -7.53 4.29 -15.01
N LEU A 400 -6.48 4.72 -15.70
CA LEU A 400 -6.49 5.84 -16.64
C LEU A 400 -5.91 5.41 -17.99
N ILE A 401 -6.55 5.84 -19.08
CA ILE A 401 -6.07 5.70 -20.44
C ILE A 401 -6.14 7.06 -21.11
N SER A 402 -4.99 7.64 -21.47
CA SER A 402 -4.93 8.94 -22.13
C SER A 402 -4.68 8.77 -23.63
N PHE A 403 -5.34 9.61 -24.43
CA PHE A 403 -5.10 9.75 -25.87
C PHE A 403 -4.43 11.08 -26.23
N GLY A 404 -3.99 11.84 -25.21
CA GLY A 404 -3.40 13.16 -25.38
C GLY A 404 -4.42 14.18 -25.87
N THR A 405 -3.96 15.17 -26.65
CA THR A 405 -4.83 16.18 -27.25
C THR A 405 -5.43 15.65 -28.55
N VAL A 406 -6.76 15.55 -28.60
CA VAL A 406 -7.51 15.24 -29.83
C VAL A 406 -8.19 16.52 -30.32
N ASP A 407 -7.98 16.88 -31.57
CA ASP A 407 -8.67 17.99 -32.22
C ASP A 407 -9.96 17.49 -32.89
N PHE A 408 -11.11 17.83 -32.31
CA PHE A 408 -12.43 17.44 -32.83
C PHE A 408 -12.91 18.30 -34.02
N GLY A 409 -12.11 19.28 -34.46
CA GLY A 409 -12.45 20.15 -35.57
C GLY A 409 -13.67 21.04 -35.31
N LYS A 410 -14.16 21.70 -36.37
CA LYS A 410 -15.32 22.61 -36.32
C LYS A 410 -16.66 21.87 -36.21
N ALA A 411 -16.79 20.72 -36.87
CA ALA A 411 -18.00 19.90 -36.82
C ALA A 411 -18.26 19.34 -35.40
N GLY A 412 -17.19 19.11 -34.65
CA GLY A 412 -17.21 18.67 -33.26
C GLY A 412 -17.65 17.22 -33.06
N ALA A 413 -17.56 16.76 -31.83
CA ALA A 413 -18.10 15.48 -31.38
C ALA A 413 -19.38 15.69 -30.57
N ARG A 414 -20.40 14.88 -30.84
CA ARG A 414 -21.68 14.83 -30.09
C ARG A 414 -21.90 13.52 -29.38
N THR A 415 -21.38 12.43 -29.93
CA THR A 415 -21.50 11.08 -29.37
C THR A 415 -20.12 10.46 -29.25
N ALA A 416 -19.89 9.71 -28.17
CA ALA A 416 -18.71 8.88 -27.99
C ALA A 416 -19.11 7.40 -27.89
N VAL A 417 -18.27 6.54 -28.44
CA VAL A 417 -18.48 5.09 -28.44
C VAL A 417 -17.22 4.43 -27.92
N VAL A 418 -17.36 3.55 -26.93
CA VAL A 418 -16.26 2.73 -26.41
C VAL A 418 -16.48 1.27 -26.79
N LYS A 419 -15.42 0.55 -27.12
CA LYS A 419 -15.47 -0.88 -27.41
C LYS A 419 -14.83 -1.65 -26.25
N VAL A 420 -15.63 -2.46 -25.56
CA VAL A 420 -15.21 -3.14 -24.32
C VAL A 420 -15.65 -4.60 -24.30
N ALA A 421 -14.92 -5.44 -23.57
CA ALA A 421 -15.34 -6.78 -23.18
C ALA A 421 -15.33 -6.91 -21.66
N VAL A 422 -16.42 -7.41 -21.08
CA VAL A 422 -16.68 -7.47 -19.65
C VAL A 422 -17.17 -8.88 -19.31
N ASP A 423 -16.45 -9.53 -18.42
CA ASP A 423 -16.87 -10.83 -17.89
C ASP A 423 -18.05 -10.69 -16.91
N PRO A 424 -19.00 -11.64 -16.87
CA PRO A 424 -20.15 -11.58 -15.97
C PRO A 424 -19.80 -11.31 -14.50
N GLY A 425 -18.69 -11.88 -14.00
CA GLY A 425 -18.27 -11.73 -12.60
C GLY A 425 -17.78 -10.32 -12.23
N TYR A 426 -17.56 -9.46 -13.23
CA TYR A 426 -16.95 -8.12 -13.06
C TYR A 426 -17.82 -6.97 -13.58
N ALA A 427 -19.10 -7.23 -13.87
CA ALA A 427 -20.07 -6.19 -14.21
C ALA A 427 -20.38 -5.30 -12.98
N GLY A 428 -20.69 -4.02 -13.19
CA GLY A 428 -21.16 -3.14 -12.11
C GLY A 428 -20.36 -1.85 -11.84
N GLY A 429 -19.46 -1.44 -12.75
CA GLY A 429 -18.78 -0.13 -12.68
C GLY A 429 -19.00 0.75 -13.91
N THR A 430 -18.14 1.75 -14.10
CA THR A 430 -18.28 2.73 -15.19
C THR A 430 -16.95 3.10 -15.84
N ILE A 431 -17.01 3.51 -17.10
CA ILE A 431 -15.94 4.26 -17.76
C ILE A 431 -16.40 5.72 -17.88
N GLN A 432 -15.58 6.68 -17.47
CA GLN A 432 -15.82 8.10 -17.64
C GLN A 432 -14.90 8.64 -18.72
N LEU A 433 -15.49 9.32 -19.71
CA LEU A 433 -14.75 10.15 -20.66
C LEU A 433 -14.58 11.54 -20.05
N LEU A 434 -13.34 11.89 -19.77
CA LEU A 434 -12.90 13.16 -19.22
C LEU A 434 -12.24 13.97 -20.33
N THR A 435 -12.64 15.24 -20.47
CA THR A 435 -12.02 16.15 -21.45
C THR A 435 -11.63 17.49 -20.86
N THR A 436 -10.51 18.03 -21.32
CA THR A 436 -10.00 19.35 -20.89
C THR A 436 -9.66 20.21 -22.10
N LYS A 437 -10.22 21.43 -22.17
CA LYS A 437 -9.82 22.45 -23.15
C LYS A 437 -8.81 23.41 -22.51
N ALA A 438 -7.84 23.90 -23.27
CA ALA A 438 -6.86 24.87 -22.76
C ALA A 438 -7.57 26.06 -22.10
N GLY A 439 -7.14 26.44 -20.90
CA GLY A 439 -7.74 27.52 -20.11
C GLY A 439 -9.11 27.21 -19.49
N ARG A 440 -9.60 25.96 -19.56
CA ARG A 440 -10.88 25.53 -18.95
C ARG A 440 -10.67 24.34 -18.00
N PRO A 441 -11.53 24.16 -16.98
CA PRO A 441 -11.48 22.99 -16.12
C PRO A 441 -11.84 21.71 -16.89
N GLU A 442 -11.35 20.57 -16.42
CA GLU A 442 -11.76 19.26 -16.96
C GLU A 442 -13.23 19.00 -16.69
N THR A 443 -13.91 18.36 -17.63
CA THR A 443 -15.31 17.97 -17.55
C THR A 443 -15.50 16.48 -17.76
N VAL A 444 -16.49 15.90 -17.07
CA VAL A 444 -16.96 14.53 -17.38
C VAL A 444 -17.92 14.62 -18.56
N SER A 445 -17.41 14.38 -19.77
CA SER A 445 -18.16 14.54 -21.02
C SER A 445 -19.09 13.37 -21.32
N ALA A 446 -18.80 12.14 -20.86
CA ALA A 446 -19.72 11.00 -20.91
C ALA A 446 -19.41 9.97 -19.81
N VAL A 447 -20.39 9.12 -19.48
CA VAL A 447 -20.25 8.01 -18.52
C VAL A 447 -20.86 6.75 -19.14
N PHE A 448 -20.06 5.71 -19.31
CA PHE A 448 -20.44 4.43 -19.91
C PHE A 448 -20.63 3.39 -18.80
N PRO A 449 -21.84 2.90 -18.54
CA PRO A 449 -22.07 1.82 -17.58
C PRO A 449 -21.53 0.50 -18.13
N LEU A 450 -20.76 -0.23 -17.32
CA LEU A 450 -20.19 -1.52 -17.70
C LEU A 450 -21.14 -2.66 -17.32
N LYS A 451 -21.76 -3.24 -18.35
CA LYS A 451 -22.55 -4.47 -18.27
C LYS A 451 -21.73 -5.64 -18.82
N SER A 452 -22.05 -6.85 -18.38
CA SER A 452 -21.47 -8.07 -18.95
C SER A 452 -21.66 -8.11 -20.46
N THR A 453 -20.61 -8.51 -21.18
CA THR A 453 -20.64 -8.77 -22.61
C THR A 453 -20.55 -10.26 -22.95
N GLY A 454 -20.48 -11.12 -21.92
CA GLY A 454 -20.37 -12.58 -22.05
C GLY A 454 -18.97 -13.14 -21.86
N GLY A 455 -17.96 -12.32 -21.60
CA GLY A 455 -16.59 -12.77 -21.30
C GLY A 455 -15.50 -11.80 -21.78
N TRP A 456 -14.25 -12.09 -21.42
CA TRP A 456 -13.08 -11.22 -21.67
C TRP A 456 -12.72 -10.97 -23.14
N THR A 457 -13.21 -11.80 -24.05
CA THR A 457 -12.95 -11.69 -25.50
C THR A 457 -14.18 -11.28 -26.31
N GLN A 458 -15.34 -11.14 -25.65
CA GLN A 458 -16.61 -10.82 -26.29
C GLN A 458 -16.81 -9.30 -26.31
N TYR A 459 -16.32 -8.62 -27.34
CA TYR A 459 -16.37 -7.16 -27.40
C TYR A 459 -17.73 -6.63 -27.85
N ARG A 460 -18.22 -5.59 -27.17
CA ARG A 460 -19.42 -4.83 -27.53
C ARG A 460 -19.12 -3.34 -27.53
N GLU A 461 -19.83 -2.60 -28.39
CA GLU A 461 -19.77 -1.14 -28.41
C GLU A 461 -20.83 -0.57 -27.44
N ILE A 462 -20.41 0.37 -26.60
CA ILE A 462 -21.29 1.15 -25.74
C ILE A 462 -21.26 2.59 -26.24
N ARG A 463 -22.43 3.08 -26.62
CA ARG A 463 -22.65 4.41 -27.17
C ARG A 463 -23.24 5.32 -26.09
N MET A 464 -22.67 6.51 -25.92
CA MET A 464 -23.22 7.52 -25.01
C MET A 464 -23.18 8.91 -25.66
N PRO A 465 -24.26 9.70 -25.55
CA PRO A 465 -24.22 11.11 -25.93
C PRO A 465 -23.25 11.87 -25.02
N LEU A 466 -22.54 12.83 -25.60
CA LEU A 466 -21.69 13.75 -24.86
C LEU A 466 -22.56 14.82 -24.20
N LYS A 467 -22.25 15.19 -22.96
CA LYS A 467 -22.98 16.23 -22.22
C LYS A 467 -22.91 17.62 -22.89
N SER A 468 -21.92 17.82 -23.75
CA SER A 468 -21.75 19.03 -24.56
C SER A 468 -20.97 18.70 -25.83
N VAL A 469 -21.23 19.45 -26.90
CA VAL A 469 -20.47 19.31 -28.15
C VAL A 469 -19.00 19.68 -27.93
N LEU A 470 -18.08 18.81 -28.30
CA LEU A 470 -16.64 19.06 -28.19
C LEU A 470 -16.09 19.57 -29.52
N THR A 471 -15.64 20.82 -29.59
CA THR A 471 -15.04 21.43 -30.79
C THR A 471 -13.61 21.90 -30.58
N GLY A 472 -12.76 21.65 -31.56
CA GLY A 472 -11.33 21.96 -31.48
C GLY A 472 -10.54 21.03 -30.53
N PRO A 473 -9.33 21.42 -30.12
CA PRO A 473 -8.43 20.59 -29.33
C PRO A 473 -8.89 20.42 -27.88
N HIS A 474 -8.95 19.17 -27.43
CA HIS A 474 -9.17 18.79 -26.04
C HIS A 474 -8.22 17.66 -25.63
N GLN A 475 -7.71 17.69 -24.40
CA GLN A 475 -7.14 16.50 -23.77
C GLN A 475 -8.25 15.46 -23.60
N VAL A 476 -7.98 14.21 -23.98
CA VAL A 476 -8.91 13.08 -23.85
C VAL A 476 -8.35 12.03 -22.90
N LEU A 477 -9.12 11.72 -21.87
CA LEU A 477 -8.75 10.77 -20.83
C LEU A 477 -9.96 9.88 -20.49
N PHE A 478 -9.76 8.57 -20.47
CA PHE A 478 -10.74 7.62 -19.95
C PHE A 478 -10.34 7.21 -18.54
N LYS A 479 -11.31 7.23 -17.63
CA LYS A 479 -11.15 6.78 -16.24
C LYS A 479 -12.13 5.65 -15.95
N ILE A 480 -11.63 4.52 -15.47
CA ILE A 480 -12.46 3.37 -15.10
C ILE A 480 -12.69 3.41 -13.59
N ASN A 481 -13.94 3.26 -13.14
CA ASN A 481 -14.32 3.38 -11.72
C ASN A 481 -15.28 2.26 -11.26
N GLY A 482 -15.22 1.95 -9.96
CA GLY A 482 -16.15 1.14 -9.19
C GLY A 482 -16.02 -0.35 -9.49
N ASN A 483 -15.10 -1.06 -8.82
CA ASN A 483 -14.80 -2.51 -8.97
C ASN A 483 -14.75 -3.07 -10.41
N ALA A 484 -14.77 -2.20 -11.43
CA ALA A 484 -14.91 -2.57 -12.82
C ALA A 484 -13.60 -3.15 -13.33
N ALA A 485 -13.70 -4.34 -13.92
CA ALA A 485 -12.64 -4.93 -14.70
C ALA A 485 -13.20 -5.24 -16.10
N CYS A 486 -12.52 -4.73 -17.13
CA CYS A 486 -12.89 -4.95 -18.53
C CYS A 486 -11.62 -4.96 -19.41
N ASN A 487 -11.74 -5.48 -20.62
CA ASN A 487 -10.80 -5.19 -21.69
C ASN A 487 -11.34 -3.99 -22.49
N PHE A 488 -10.55 -2.92 -22.59
CA PHE A 488 -10.89 -1.72 -23.37
C PHE A 488 -10.13 -1.75 -24.71
N ALA A 489 -10.83 -2.03 -25.81
CA ALA A 489 -10.20 -2.11 -27.13
C ALA A 489 -9.91 -0.73 -27.73
N GLY A 490 -10.72 0.27 -27.41
CA GLY A 490 -10.60 1.60 -27.97
C GLY A 490 -11.90 2.40 -27.91
N TRP A 491 -11.87 3.56 -28.54
CA TRP A 491 -13.03 4.43 -28.64
C TRP A 491 -13.07 5.15 -29.99
N LYS A 492 -14.22 5.70 -30.34
CA LYS A 492 -14.42 6.63 -31.46
C LYS A 492 -15.40 7.72 -31.05
N TYR A 493 -15.49 8.77 -31.85
CA TYR A 493 -16.51 9.81 -31.70
C TYR A 493 -17.27 10.03 -33.00
N GLN A 494 -18.46 10.62 -32.88
CA GLN A 494 -19.31 10.95 -34.02
C GLN A 494 -19.78 12.40 -33.93
N SER A 495 -19.91 13.07 -35.08
CA SER A 495 -20.34 14.47 -35.18
C SER A 495 -21.85 14.67 -35.21
N LYS A 496 -22.61 13.58 -35.37
CA LYS A 496 -24.06 13.55 -35.35
C LYS A 496 -24.51 12.58 -34.27
N ASP A 497 -25.67 12.85 -33.68
CA ASP A 497 -26.37 11.88 -32.85
C ASP A 497 -27.05 10.90 -33.80
N HIS A 498 -26.66 9.63 -33.73
CA HIS A 498 -27.29 8.51 -34.45
C HIS A 498 -27.94 7.57 -33.45
#